data_AF-A0A9N9NQV7-F1
#
_entry.id   AF-A0A9N9NQV7-F1
#
_cell.length_a   1.000
_cell.length_b   1.000
_cell.length_c   1.000
_cell.angle_alpha   90.00
_cell.angle_beta   90.00
_cell.angle_gamma   90.00
#
_symmetry.space_group_name_H-M   'P 1'
#
loop_
_entity.id
_entity.type
_entity.pdbx_description
1 polymer ?
#
loop_
_entity_poly.entity_id
_entity_poly.type
_entity_poly.pdbx_seq_one_letter_code
_entity_poly.pdbx_strand_id
1 'polypeptide(L)'
;HPGTTINQLIQHCTNPSHIKTFTNCANIYAIEQLTNHTNTELLTWHQLAYKTQKIIPGRLPKWFLELHNTLLKPTTPHISTVSPNPFTTNKIIPTRTSWILGKFQNTPIIGKVFKTKLPKNNIQITHWLPPALDTNISPLTNCTSCILTTAINTHGQ
;
A
#
# COMPACT_ATOMS: atom_id res chain seq x y z
N HIS A 1 9.43 12.21 17.06
CA HIS A 1 8.64 11.71 15.91
C HIS A 1 9.59 11.24 14.84
N PRO A 2 9.29 10.17 14.08
CA PRO A 2 10.08 9.83 12.90
C PRO A 2 9.94 10.96 11.86
N GLY A 3 11.05 11.42 11.28
CA GLY A 3 11.06 12.46 10.24
C GLY A 3 11.31 13.90 10.75
N THR A 4 11.49 14.80 9.80
CA THR A 4 11.78 16.22 10.00
C THR A 4 10.50 17.00 10.26
N THR A 5 10.49 17.79 11.35
CA THR A 5 9.27 18.46 11.81
C THR A 5 8.70 19.42 10.76
N ILE A 6 7.38 19.32 10.51
CA ILE A 6 6.68 20.20 9.59
C ILE A 6 6.74 21.68 10.02
N ASN A 7 6.99 21.96 11.31
CA ASN A 7 7.09 23.32 11.84
C ASN A 7 8.23 24.13 11.18
N GLN A 8 9.31 23.47 10.78
CA GLN A 8 10.41 24.10 10.04
C GLN A 8 9.96 24.68 8.69
N LEU A 9 8.92 24.10 8.08
CA LEU A 9 8.33 24.59 6.85
C LEU A 9 7.23 25.62 7.11
N ILE A 10 6.39 25.38 8.13
CA ILE A 10 5.24 26.21 8.48
C ILE A 10 5.65 27.66 8.81
N GLN A 11 6.80 27.85 9.46
CA GLN A 11 7.30 29.19 9.79
C GLN A 11 7.55 30.09 8.55
N HIS A 12 7.69 29.50 7.36
CA HIS A 12 7.91 30.21 6.10
C HIS A 12 6.62 30.43 5.29
N CYS A 13 5.47 29.97 5.81
CA CYS A 13 4.16 30.22 5.23
C CYS A 13 3.65 31.62 5.59
N THR A 14 2.70 32.15 4.83
CA THR A 14 2.14 33.49 5.04
C THR A 14 1.34 33.57 6.35
N ASN A 15 0.68 32.48 6.76
CA ASN A 15 -0.03 32.40 8.04
C ASN A 15 0.32 31.11 8.81
N PRO A 16 1.46 31.09 9.53
CA PRO A 16 1.97 29.89 10.19
C PRO A 16 0.97 29.25 11.17
N SER A 17 0.28 30.06 11.98
CA SER A 17 -0.69 29.56 12.97
C SER A 17 -1.88 28.86 12.30
N HIS A 18 -2.39 29.43 11.21
CA HIS A 18 -3.48 28.86 10.44
C HIS A 18 -3.09 27.56 9.74
N ILE A 19 -1.90 27.54 9.11
CA ILE A 19 -1.36 26.32 8.49
C ILE A 19 -1.16 25.23 9.54
N LYS A 20 -0.59 25.56 10.71
CA LYS A 20 -0.38 24.61 11.82
C LYS A 20 -1.68 23.95 12.28
N THR A 21 -2.75 24.73 12.42
CA THR A 21 -4.08 24.18 12.76
C THR A 21 -4.52 23.17 11.72
N PHE A 22 -4.39 23.47 10.43
CA PHE A 22 -4.79 22.54 9.38
C PHE A 22 -3.90 21.32 9.25
N THR A 23 -2.58 21.44 9.39
CA THR A 23 -1.68 20.29 9.37
C THR A 23 -1.96 19.35 10.53
N ASN A 24 -2.24 19.88 11.72
CA ASN A 24 -2.68 19.08 12.87
C ASN A 24 -4.01 18.38 12.58
N CYS A 25 -5.01 19.11 12.04
CA CYS A 25 -6.27 18.53 11.62
C CYS A 25 -6.11 17.47 10.52
N ALA A 26 -5.07 17.55 9.68
CA ALA A 26 -4.77 16.59 8.63
C ALA A 26 -3.81 15.47 9.07
N ASN A 27 -3.38 15.40 10.33
CA ASN A 27 -2.35 14.48 10.81
C ASN A 27 -1.00 14.59 10.06
N ILE A 28 -0.61 15.79 9.66
CA ILE A 28 0.67 16.08 9.02
C ILE A 28 1.58 16.73 10.07
N TYR A 29 2.62 16.02 10.48
CA TYR A 29 3.57 16.42 11.52
C TYR A 29 5.02 16.43 11.04
N ALA A 30 5.29 15.78 9.90
CA ALA A 30 6.61 15.70 9.30
C ALA A 30 6.58 16.03 7.81
N ILE A 31 7.69 16.59 7.30
CA ILE A 31 7.85 16.96 5.89
C ILE A 31 7.82 15.72 4.99
N GLU A 32 8.34 14.60 5.46
CA GLU A 32 8.38 13.33 4.72
C GLU A 32 6.97 12.73 4.51
N GLN A 33 5.95 13.22 5.20
CA GLN A 33 4.56 12.86 4.88
C GLN A 33 4.09 13.53 3.58
N LEU A 34 4.70 14.64 3.17
CA LEU A 34 4.41 15.36 1.94
C LEU A 34 5.15 14.80 0.72
N THR A 35 6.07 13.85 0.91
CA THR A 35 6.98 13.38 -0.15
C THR A 35 6.82 11.88 -0.45
N ASN A 36 7.34 11.47 -1.61
CA ASN A 36 7.49 10.06 -1.99
C ASN A 36 8.57 9.34 -1.15
N HIS A 37 8.76 8.04 -1.40
CA HIS A 37 9.67 7.17 -0.64
C HIS A 37 11.15 7.60 -0.64
N THR A 38 11.59 8.30 -1.68
CA THR A 38 12.94 8.83 -1.84
C THR A 38 13.09 10.29 -1.42
N ASN A 39 12.01 10.93 -0.95
CA ASN A 39 11.94 12.37 -0.70
C ASN A 39 12.26 13.26 -1.92
N THR A 40 12.10 12.75 -3.15
CA THR A 40 12.43 13.46 -4.39
C THR A 40 11.24 14.18 -5.00
N GLU A 41 10.02 13.70 -4.74
CA GLU A 41 8.80 14.24 -5.33
C GLU A 41 7.77 14.53 -4.26
N LEU A 42 6.97 15.58 -4.48
CA LEU A 42 5.86 15.93 -3.62
C LEU A 42 4.59 15.17 -3.98
N LEU A 43 3.91 14.67 -2.96
CA LEU A 43 2.64 13.97 -3.10
C LEU A 43 1.51 14.97 -3.35
N THR A 44 0.62 14.62 -4.28
CA THR A 44 -0.64 15.35 -4.45
C THR A 44 -1.56 15.18 -3.25
N TRP A 45 -2.54 16.07 -3.11
CA TRP A 45 -3.55 16.02 -2.05
C TRP A 45 -4.22 14.64 -1.91
N HIS A 46 -4.59 14.02 -3.04
CA HIS A 46 -5.24 12.72 -3.05
C HIS A 46 -4.30 11.57 -2.61
N GLN A 47 -2.99 11.72 -2.81
CA GLN A 47 -1.99 10.71 -2.43
C GLN A 47 -1.67 10.74 -0.93
N LEU A 48 -2.02 11.81 -0.21
CA LEU A 48 -1.77 11.95 1.23
C LEU A 48 -2.62 11.02 2.12
N ALA A 49 -3.70 10.44 1.60
CA ALA A 49 -4.56 9.54 2.36
C ALA A 49 -3.76 8.41 3.02
N TYR A 50 -2.80 7.85 2.30
CA TYR A 50 -1.93 6.77 2.78
C TYR A 50 -0.96 7.20 3.89
N LYS A 51 -0.57 8.47 3.93
CA LYS A 51 0.42 9.04 4.85
C LYS A 51 -0.19 9.64 6.11
N THR A 52 -1.45 10.07 6.02
CA THR A 52 -2.19 10.79 7.07
C THR A 52 -3.21 9.92 7.79
N GLN A 53 -3.52 8.74 7.24
CA GLN A 53 -4.57 7.83 7.71
C GLN A 53 -5.94 8.51 7.82
N LYS A 54 -6.16 9.57 7.02
CA LYS A 54 -7.43 10.29 6.93
C LYS A 54 -8.02 10.17 5.53
N ILE A 55 -9.35 10.16 5.48
CA ILE A 55 -10.08 10.30 4.23
C ILE A 55 -9.85 11.73 3.73
N ILE A 56 -9.24 11.83 2.55
CA ILE A 56 -8.98 13.10 1.89
C ILE A 56 -10.27 13.53 1.17
N PRO A 57 -10.84 14.72 1.48
CA PRO A 57 -11.94 15.27 0.70
C PRO A 57 -11.46 15.63 -0.71
N GLY A 58 -12.32 15.46 -1.72
CA GLY A 58 -11.92 15.61 -3.14
C GLY A 58 -11.49 17.03 -3.55
N ARG A 59 -11.84 18.07 -2.78
CA ARG A 59 -11.41 19.44 -3.06
C ARG A 59 -10.02 19.70 -2.48
N LEU A 60 -9.08 20.14 -3.33
CA LEU A 60 -7.77 20.62 -2.93
C LEU A 60 -7.89 21.87 -2.03
N PRO A 61 -7.39 21.83 -0.78
CA PRO A 61 -7.45 22.99 0.10
C PRO A 61 -6.31 23.98 -0.17
N LYS A 62 -6.59 25.28 -0.01
CA LYS A 62 -5.61 26.36 -0.27
C LYS A 62 -4.38 26.28 0.63
N TRP A 63 -4.57 25.90 1.91
CA TRP A 63 -3.47 25.75 2.87
C TRP A 63 -2.43 24.71 2.42
N PHE A 64 -2.88 23.67 1.72
CA PHE A 64 -2.02 22.62 1.23
C PHE A 64 -1.18 23.08 0.04
N LEU A 65 -1.81 23.84 -0.87
CA LEU A 65 -1.09 24.47 -1.99
C LEU A 65 -0.04 25.46 -1.49
N GLU A 66 -0.36 26.23 -0.45
CA GLU A 66 0.60 27.14 0.20
C GLU A 66 1.80 26.37 0.75
N LEU A 67 1.57 25.25 1.46
CA LEU A 67 2.64 24.39 1.95
C LEU A 67 3.56 23.87 0.84
N HIS A 68 2.99 23.39 -0.27
CA HIS A 68 3.72 22.93 -1.45
C HIS A 68 4.57 24.06 -2.06
N ASN A 69 3.95 25.21 -2.28
CA ASN A 69 4.62 26.36 -2.85
C ASN A 69 5.76 26.83 -1.95
N THR A 70 5.57 26.82 -0.62
CA THR A 70 6.62 27.16 0.33
C THR A 70 7.78 26.18 0.27
N LEU A 71 7.52 24.88 0.12
CA LEU A 71 8.60 23.89 0.03
C LEU A 71 9.38 23.98 -1.29
N LEU A 72 8.74 24.43 -2.37
CA LEU A 72 9.38 24.63 -3.69
C LEU A 72 10.05 26.01 -3.84
N LYS A 73 9.85 26.93 -2.91
CA LYS A 73 10.45 28.28 -3.00
C LYS A 73 11.98 28.20 -2.88
N PRO A 74 12.75 28.86 -3.77
CA PRO A 74 14.21 28.91 -3.70
C PRO A 74 14.74 29.58 -2.41
N THR A 75 13.92 30.43 -1.80
CA THR A 75 14.25 31.17 -0.58
C THR A 75 14.01 30.37 0.70
N THR A 76 13.38 29.19 0.61
CA THR A 76 13.19 28.32 1.78
C THR A 76 14.53 27.66 2.11
N PRO A 77 15.02 27.77 3.36
CA PRO A 77 16.29 27.15 3.74
C PRO A 77 16.24 25.65 3.46
N HIS A 78 17.37 25.07 3.04
CA HIS A 78 17.43 23.65 2.71
C HIS A 78 17.05 22.81 3.93
N ILE A 79 15.85 22.22 3.91
CA ILE A 79 15.35 21.39 5.01
C ILE A 79 15.85 19.96 4.80
N SER A 80 16.74 19.50 5.66
CA SER A 80 17.24 18.12 5.62
C SER A 80 16.12 17.13 5.99
N THR A 81 15.69 16.31 5.04
CA THR A 81 14.74 15.21 5.28
C THR A 81 15.45 13.93 5.70
N VAL A 82 14.79 13.12 6.51
CA VAL A 82 15.26 11.79 6.89
C VAL A 82 15.11 10.81 5.72
N SER A 83 16.18 10.09 5.38
CA SER A 83 16.21 9.05 4.36
C SER A 83 16.61 7.69 4.96
N PRO A 84 15.90 6.58 4.64
CA PRO A 84 14.71 6.51 3.79
C PRO A 84 13.49 7.16 4.45
N ASN A 85 12.52 7.61 3.65
CA ASN A 85 11.29 8.26 4.15
C ASN A 85 10.59 7.34 5.17
N PRO A 86 10.50 7.72 6.45
CA PRO A 86 10.01 6.82 7.49
C PRO A 86 8.49 6.60 7.43
N PHE A 87 7.78 7.42 6.65
CA PHE A 87 6.34 7.28 6.38
C PHE A 87 6.09 6.51 5.10
N THR A 88 7.07 5.76 4.59
CA THR A 88 6.83 4.82 3.51
C THR A 88 6.88 3.39 3.99
N THR A 89 5.91 2.62 3.52
CA THR A 89 5.80 1.20 3.84
C THR A 89 6.87 0.45 3.02
N ASN A 90 8.12 0.48 3.49
CA ASN A 90 9.18 -0.40 2.97
C ASN A 90 8.97 -1.86 3.38
N LYS A 91 7.93 -2.16 4.16
CA LYS A 91 7.49 -3.54 4.32
C LYS A 91 6.92 -3.96 2.98
N ILE A 92 7.71 -4.75 2.26
CA ILE A 92 7.21 -5.75 1.32
C ILE A 92 5.91 -6.25 1.93
N ILE A 93 4.78 -5.90 1.31
CA ILE A 93 3.50 -6.50 1.69
C ILE A 93 3.77 -7.99 1.52
N PRO A 94 3.80 -8.79 2.59
CA PRO A 94 4.08 -10.21 2.45
C PRO A 94 3.13 -10.72 1.38
N THR A 95 3.75 -11.32 0.35
CA THR A 95 3.16 -11.73 -0.92
C THR A 95 1.66 -11.94 -0.80
N ARG A 96 0.90 -11.13 -1.54
CA ARG A 96 -0.55 -11.32 -1.70
C ARG A 96 -0.79 -12.82 -1.88
N THR A 97 -1.74 -13.37 -1.12
CA THR A 97 -2.14 -14.78 -1.24
C THR A 97 -2.37 -15.10 -2.70
N SER A 98 -1.50 -15.93 -3.28
CA SER A 98 -1.56 -16.26 -4.70
C SER A 98 -2.85 -17.02 -4.96
N TRP A 99 -3.69 -16.45 -5.81
CA TRP A 99 -4.82 -17.18 -6.38
C TRP A 99 -4.30 -18.04 -7.52
N ILE A 100 -4.82 -19.27 -7.63
CA ILE A 100 -4.49 -20.21 -8.68
C ILE A 100 -5.77 -20.51 -9.45
N LEU A 101 -5.68 -20.35 -10.76
CA LEU A 101 -6.63 -20.85 -11.75
C LEU A 101 -5.91 -21.94 -12.52
N GLY A 102 -6.41 -23.16 -12.48
CA GLY A 102 -5.75 -24.29 -13.13
C GLY A 102 -6.63 -25.51 -13.29
N LYS A 103 -6.03 -26.62 -13.71
CA LYS A 103 -6.68 -27.93 -13.78
C LYS A 103 -5.86 -28.96 -13.02
N PHE A 104 -6.52 -29.81 -12.24
CA PHE A 104 -5.92 -30.98 -11.60
C PHE A 104 -6.67 -32.21 -12.06
N GLN A 105 -5.97 -33.19 -12.64
CA GLN A 105 -6.59 -34.40 -13.19
C GLN A 105 -7.81 -34.05 -14.08
N ASN A 106 -7.64 -33.06 -14.95
CA ASN A 106 -8.66 -32.51 -15.85
C ASN A 106 -9.85 -31.77 -15.20
N THR A 107 -9.87 -31.62 -13.88
CA THR A 107 -10.90 -30.85 -13.16
C THR A 107 -10.46 -29.41 -12.95
N PRO A 108 -11.26 -28.40 -13.33
CA PRO A 108 -10.93 -26.99 -13.09
C PRO A 108 -10.90 -26.69 -11.59
N ILE A 109 -9.85 -26.00 -11.15
CA ILE A 109 -9.65 -25.59 -9.76
C ILE A 109 -9.50 -24.08 -9.70
N ILE A 110 -10.26 -23.49 -8.78
CA ILE A 110 -10.10 -22.10 -8.31
C ILE A 110 -9.67 -22.21 -6.86
N GLY A 111 -8.48 -21.68 -6.53
CA GLY A 111 -7.95 -21.83 -5.17
C GLY A 111 -7.09 -20.67 -4.70
N LYS A 112 -7.02 -20.51 -3.38
CA LYS A 112 -6.18 -19.55 -2.69
C LYS A 112 -5.06 -20.29 -1.98
N VAL A 113 -3.80 -19.94 -2.29
CA VAL A 113 -2.64 -20.50 -1.59
C VAL A 113 -2.60 -19.99 -0.17
N PHE A 114 -2.62 -20.90 0.80
CA PHE A 114 -2.53 -20.55 2.22
C PHE A 114 -1.19 -20.93 2.84
N LYS A 115 -0.45 -21.89 2.25
CA LYS A 115 0.88 -22.28 2.73
C LYS A 115 1.74 -22.86 1.61
N THR A 116 2.93 -22.29 1.42
CA THR A 116 4.01 -22.90 0.64
C THR A 116 4.95 -23.61 1.64
N LYS A 117 5.17 -24.92 1.50
CA LYS A 117 6.13 -25.64 2.34
C LYS A 117 7.43 -25.83 1.56
N LEU A 118 8.36 -24.89 1.71
CA LEU A 118 9.78 -25.15 1.43
C LEU A 118 10.30 -26.16 2.47
N PRO A 119 11.10 -27.17 2.10
CA PRO A 119 11.85 -27.35 0.85
C PRO A 119 11.20 -28.26 -0.21
N LYS A 120 9.96 -28.72 -0.02
CA LYS A 120 9.38 -29.84 -0.81
C LYS A 120 8.58 -29.44 -2.05
N ASN A 121 8.66 -28.19 -2.50
CA ASN A 121 7.89 -27.64 -3.63
C ASN A 121 6.38 -27.95 -3.60
N ASN A 122 5.84 -28.19 -2.39
CA ASN A 122 4.44 -28.50 -2.15
C ASN A 122 3.71 -27.22 -1.76
N ILE A 123 2.60 -26.96 -2.43
CA ILE A 123 1.69 -25.87 -2.09
C ILE A 123 0.41 -26.45 -1.51
N GLN A 124 -0.07 -25.85 -0.42
CA GLN A 124 -1.40 -26.16 0.12
C GLN A 124 -2.34 -25.02 -0.26
N ILE A 125 -3.46 -25.40 -0.87
CA ILE A 125 -4.49 -24.48 -1.35
C ILE A 125 -5.81 -24.80 -0.65
N THR A 126 -6.57 -23.75 -0.33
CA THR A 126 -8.01 -23.86 -0.14
C THR A 126 -8.62 -23.70 -1.51
N HIS A 127 -9.45 -24.65 -1.95
CA HIS A 127 -10.07 -24.56 -3.27
C HIS A 127 -11.57 -24.77 -3.22
N TRP A 128 -12.20 -24.28 -4.27
CA TRP A 128 -13.62 -24.38 -4.50
C TRP A 128 -13.88 -25.06 -5.83
N LEU A 129 -14.88 -25.92 -5.85
CA LEU A 129 -15.35 -26.53 -7.09
C LEU A 129 -16.34 -25.59 -7.75
N PRO A 130 -16.21 -25.32 -9.07
CA PRO A 130 -17.28 -24.66 -9.78
C PRO A 130 -18.52 -25.56 -9.76
N PRO A 131 -19.73 -24.98 -9.74
CA PRO A 131 -20.97 -25.75 -9.76
C PRO A 131 -21.00 -26.68 -10.98
N ALA A 132 -21.46 -27.91 -10.78
CA ALA A 132 -21.66 -28.87 -11.85
C ALA A 132 -22.80 -28.36 -12.74
N LEU A 133 -22.47 -27.99 -13.98
CA LEU A 133 -23.35 -27.42 -15.03
C LEU A 133 -23.75 -25.96 -14.83
N ASP A 134 -23.43 -25.14 -15.85
CA ASP A 134 -23.96 -23.86 -16.38
C ASP A 134 -24.93 -23.00 -15.53
N THR A 135 -24.84 -23.10 -14.21
CA THR A 135 -25.58 -22.29 -13.27
C THR A 135 -24.59 -21.33 -12.65
N ASN A 136 -24.33 -20.24 -13.37
CA ASN A 136 -23.52 -19.08 -12.96
C ASN A 136 -24.02 -18.37 -11.68
N ILE A 137 -24.88 -19.01 -10.88
CA ILE A 137 -25.64 -18.41 -9.78
C ILE A 137 -25.43 -19.18 -8.46
N SER A 138 -24.80 -20.35 -8.48
CA SER A 138 -24.58 -21.13 -7.26
C SER A 138 -23.31 -20.68 -6.52
N PRO A 139 -23.38 -20.45 -5.19
CA PRO A 139 -22.21 -20.08 -4.40
C PRO A 139 -21.17 -21.21 -4.39
N LEU A 140 -19.90 -20.83 -4.48
CA LEU A 140 -18.76 -21.75 -4.43
C LEU A 140 -18.76 -22.54 -3.12
N THR A 141 -18.76 -23.86 -3.20
CA THR A 141 -18.68 -24.74 -2.03
C THR A 141 -17.23 -25.11 -1.73
N ASN A 142 -16.87 -25.07 -0.45
CA ASN A 142 -15.53 -25.44 0.00
C ASN A 142 -15.35 -26.96 -0.14
N CYS A 143 -14.24 -27.40 -0.73
CA CYS A 143 -13.97 -28.83 -0.85
C CYS A 143 -13.48 -29.38 0.50
N THR A 144 -14.30 -30.19 1.16
CA THR A 144 -14.04 -30.68 2.53
C THR A 144 -13.03 -31.82 2.60
N SER A 145 -12.62 -32.41 1.48
CA SER A 145 -11.92 -33.70 1.46
C SER A 145 -10.70 -33.77 0.53
N CYS A 146 -10.07 -32.65 0.20
CA CYS A 146 -8.93 -32.66 -0.73
C CYS A 146 -7.59 -32.44 -0.02
N ILE A 147 -6.78 -33.50 0.08
CA ILE A 147 -5.37 -33.42 0.43
C ILE A 147 -4.57 -33.33 -0.89
N LEU A 148 -4.59 -32.16 -1.52
CA LEU A 148 -3.77 -31.94 -2.73
C LEU A 148 -2.31 -31.75 -2.31
N THR A 149 -1.45 -32.69 -2.73
CA THR A 149 0.01 -32.60 -2.58
C THR A 149 0.62 -32.75 -3.96
N THR A 150 1.11 -31.65 -4.54
CA THR A 150 1.89 -31.70 -5.79
C THR A 150 3.35 -31.41 -5.50
N ALA A 151 4.22 -32.39 -5.75
CA ALA A 151 5.65 -32.14 -5.89
C ALA A 151 5.89 -31.54 -7.28
N ILE A 152 6.32 -30.29 -7.34
CA ILE A 152 6.75 -29.69 -8.60
C ILE A 152 8.20 -30.15 -8.84
N ASN A 153 8.40 -31.09 -9.78
CA ASN A 153 9.73 -31.38 -10.34
C ASN A 153 10.09 -30.23 -11.28
N THR A 154 10.89 -29.29 -10.81
CA THR A 154 11.55 -28.32 -11.68
C THR A 154 12.70 -29.02 -12.40
N HIS A 155 12.43 -29.55 -13.59
CA HIS A 155 13.50 -29.76 -14.56
C HIS A 155 13.89 -28.37 -15.10
N GLY A 156 15.04 -27.87 -14.64
CA GLY A 156 15.75 -26.80 -15.31
C GLY A 156 16.38 -27.36 -16.58
N GLN A 157 16.08 -26.71 -17.71
CA GLN A 157 16.97 -26.66 -18.86
C GLN A 157 17.83 -25.40 -18.75
#